data_AF-A0A2U1JCC1-F1
#
_entry.id   AF-A0A2U1JCC1-F1
#
_cell.length_a   1.000
_cell.length_b   1.000
_cell.length_c   1.000
_cell.angle_alpha   90.00
_cell.angle_beta   90.00
_cell.angle_gamma   90.00
#
_symmetry.space_group_name_H-M   'P 1'
#
loop_
_entity.id
_entity.type
_entity.pdbx_description
1 polymer ?
#
loop_
_entity_poly.entity_id
_entity_poly.type
_entity_poly.pdbx_seq_one_letter_code
_entity_poly.pdbx_strand_id
1 'polypeptide(L)'
;MEKHCYVFVHAGAGSHSEKREKVYKDSMKRACTLALDLLNSGGSSEAADSPCTNAGIGSNLTRSGTVQCDASIMRSKDGAFGSVGAVSAIKNPISAASKLMETESRGQVEFGLITPMMLVGQGAEIWSVKNGVECTSDTQYHITNDSKNKYAKYMEIIKDHTQNPISAAIKTQECMQDTVGAICLDLNGNMASGVSSGGIAIKLEGRVGEVRFSISSASIHKKN
;
A
#
# COMPACT_ATOMS: atom_id res chain seq x y z
N MET A 1 11.82 10.16 32.00
CA MET A 1 11.08 9.08 31.32
C MET A 1 11.89 8.70 30.10
N GLU A 2 12.21 7.42 29.95
CA GLU A 2 12.81 6.91 28.71
C GLU A 2 11.81 7.12 27.57
N LYS A 3 12.31 7.64 26.44
CA LYS A 3 11.51 7.80 25.22
C LYS A 3 11.73 6.57 24.37
N HIS A 4 10.63 5.98 23.88
CA HIS A 4 10.67 4.76 23.06
C HIS A 4 9.99 5.01 21.72
N CYS A 5 10.53 4.41 20.67
CA CYS A 5 9.90 4.30 19.36
C CYS A 5 9.07 3.02 19.30
N TYR A 6 7.95 3.05 18.58
CA TYR A 6 7.12 1.87 18.35
C TYR A 6 6.79 1.73 16.87
N VAL A 7 6.82 0.50 16.37
CA VAL A 7 6.45 0.17 14.99
C VAL A 7 5.53 -1.05 15.01
N PHE A 8 4.42 -0.94 14.31
CA PHE A 8 3.46 -2.01 14.08
C PHE A 8 3.30 -2.19 12.58
N VAL A 9 3.38 -3.43 12.09
CA VAL A 9 3.20 -3.76 10.67
C VAL A 9 2.21 -4.90 10.53
N HIS A 10 1.48 -4.92 9.42
CA HIS A 10 0.68 -6.06 9.01
C HIS A 10 0.95 -6.41 7.54
N ALA A 11 0.89 -7.70 7.21
CA ALA A 11 1.11 -8.21 5.87
C ALA A 11 -0.15 -8.93 5.33
N GLY A 12 -1.28 -8.21 5.34
CA GLY A 12 -2.59 -8.74 4.93
C GLY A 12 -3.39 -9.41 6.03
N ALA A 13 -4.71 -9.34 5.91
CA ALA A 13 -5.67 -10.05 6.75
C ALA A 13 -6.46 -10.99 5.84
N GLY A 14 -6.34 -12.30 6.08
CA GLY A 14 -6.88 -13.34 5.22
C GLY A 14 -6.42 -14.73 5.64
N SER A 15 -6.67 -15.72 4.79
CA SER A 15 -6.23 -17.10 5.03
C SER A 15 -4.75 -17.28 4.62
N HIS A 16 -3.87 -17.25 5.61
CA HIS A 16 -2.44 -17.47 5.41
C HIS A 16 -2.09 -18.94 5.60
N SER A 17 -1.55 -19.60 4.57
CA SER A 17 -1.09 -20.98 4.70
C SER A 17 0.06 -21.08 5.71
N GLU A 18 0.05 -22.08 6.60
CA GLU A 18 1.14 -22.34 7.56
C GLU A 18 2.51 -22.43 6.88
N LYS A 19 2.57 -22.99 5.67
CA LYS A 19 3.80 -23.09 4.86
C LYS A 19 4.45 -21.74 4.55
N ARG A 20 3.67 -20.66 4.45
CA ARG A 20 4.13 -19.30 4.14
C ARG A 20 4.29 -18.43 5.38
N GLU A 21 3.85 -18.89 6.55
CA GLU A 21 3.85 -18.12 7.80
C GLU A 21 5.24 -17.57 8.13
N LYS A 22 6.29 -18.40 8.00
CA LYS A 22 7.67 -17.98 8.23
C LYS A 22 8.09 -16.84 7.29
N VAL A 23 7.73 -16.92 6.02
CA VAL A 23 8.07 -15.91 5.00
C VAL A 23 7.41 -14.56 5.34
N TYR A 24 6.13 -14.58 5.73
CA TYR A 24 5.41 -13.37 6.15
C TYR A 24 6.01 -12.77 7.43
N LYS A 25 6.29 -13.60 8.45
CA LYS A 25 6.93 -13.17 9.70
C LYS A 25 8.31 -12.57 9.47
N ASP A 26 9.14 -13.19 8.64
CA ASP A 26 10.46 -12.67 8.28
C ASP A 26 10.35 -11.33 7.54
N SER A 27 9.38 -11.20 6.64
CA SER A 27 9.11 -9.94 5.94
C SER A 27 8.68 -8.82 6.89
N MET A 28 7.73 -9.09 7.79
CA MET A 28 7.27 -8.13 8.80
C MET A 28 8.39 -7.76 9.76
N LYS A 29 9.21 -8.73 10.19
CA LYS A 29 10.38 -8.47 11.03
C LYS A 29 11.36 -7.50 10.35
N ARG A 30 11.68 -7.73 9.08
CA ARG A 30 12.54 -6.81 8.30
C ARG A 30 11.94 -5.42 8.21
N ALA A 31 10.65 -5.30 7.91
CA ALA A 31 9.96 -4.02 7.84
C ALA A 31 10.02 -3.27 9.18
N CYS A 32 9.76 -3.95 10.30
CA CYS A 32 9.88 -3.38 11.64
C CYS A 32 11.31 -2.91 11.94
N THR A 33 12.32 -3.73 11.64
CA THR A 33 13.72 -3.38 11.90
C THR A 33 14.13 -2.13 11.12
N LEU A 34 13.87 -2.09 9.81
CA LEU A 34 14.19 -0.93 8.97
C LEU A 34 13.48 0.33 9.46
N ALA A 35 12.20 0.24 9.81
CA ALA A 35 11.44 1.37 10.33
C ALA A 35 11.98 1.85 11.68
N LEU A 36 12.35 0.95 12.59
CA LEU A 36 12.96 1.31 13.87
C LEU A 36 14.31 2.00 13.70
N ASP A 37 15.15 1.50 12.79
CA ASP A 37 16.45 2.10 12.49
C ASP A 37 16.30 3.53 11.93
N LEU A 38 15.29 3.75 11.07
CA LEU A 38 14.94 5.08 10.56
C LEU A 38 14.44 6.01 11.66
N LEU A 39 13.55 5.54 12.55
CA LEU A 39 13.05 6.36 13.66
C LEU A 39 14.15 6.71 14.67
N ASN A 40 15.04 5.77 14.96
CA ASN A 40 16.18 5.99 15.87
C ASN A 40 17.21 6.96 15.31
N SER A 41 17.35 7.04 13.98
CA SER A 41 18.18 8.04 13.30
C SER A 41 17.49 9.39 13.10
N GLY A 42 16.25 9.55 13.58
CA GLY A 42 15.45 10.79 13.45
C GLY A 42 14.81 10.98 12.07
N GLY A 43 14.80 9.94 11.24
CA GLY A 43 14.16 9.93 9.93
C GLY A 43 12.66 9.61 9.97
N SER A 44 12.03 9.71 8.80
CA SER A 44 10.66 9.25 8.56
C SER A 44 10.70 7.81 8.04
N SER A 45 9.95 6.89 8.66
CA SER A 45 9.91 5.49 8.23
C SER A 45 8.94 5.30 7.05
N GLU A 46 9.47 5.11 5.85
CA GLU A 46 8.68 4.61 4.72
C GLU A 46 8.55 3.09 4.84
N ALA A 47 7.35 2.54 4.65
CA ALA A 47 7.14 1.10 4.68
C ALA A 47 7.85 0.44 3.48
N ALA A 48 8.68 -0.58 3.73
CA ALA A 48 9.40 -1.30 2.69
C ALA A 48 8.50 -2.33 1.98
N ASP A 49 8.49 -2.32 0.65
CA ASP A 49 7.79 -3.31 -0.18
C ASP A 49 8.42 -4.72 -0.03
N SER A 50 7.61 -5.76 -0.18
CA SER A 50 8.07 -7.15 -0.16
C SER A 50 7.38 -7.99 -1.25
N PRO A 51 8.13 -8.76 -2.05
CA PRO A 51 7.58 -9.52 -3.18
C PRO A 51 6.61 -10.64 -2.77
N CYS A 52 6.58 -11.02 -1.49
CA CYS A 52 5.65 -12.02 -0.97
C CYS A 52 4.29 -11.42 -0.56
N THR A 53 4.12 -10.11 -0.67
CA THR A 53 2.91 -9.37 -0.28
C THR A 53 2.21 -8.79 -1.50
N ASN A 54 0.92 -8.47 -1.38
CA ASN A 54 0.16 -7.84 -2.46
C ASN A 54 0.26 -6.30 -2.35
N ALA A 55 1.48 -5.79 -2.50
CA ALA A 55 1.82 -4.38 -2.55
C ALA A 55 3.11 -4.18 -3.37
N GLY A 56 3.09 -3.28 -4.35
CA GLY A 56 4.20 -3.13 -5.29
C GLY A 56 4.46 -4.45 -6.03
N ILE A 57 5.68 -4.98 -5.96
CA ILE A 57 6.02 -6.29 -6.53
C ILE A 57 5.25 -7.40 -5.79
N GLY A 58 4.60 -8.30 -6.53
CA GLY A 58 3.78 -9.37 -5.95
C GLY A 58 2.29 -9.06 -5.91
N SER A 59 1.90 -7.85 -6.33
CA SER A 59 0.52 -7.41 -6.42
C SER A 59 -0.38 -8.33 -7.26
N ASN A 60 -1.66 -8.35 -6.89
CA ASN A 60 -2.72 -9.06 -7.59
C ASN A 60 -2.96 -8.47 -8.98
N LEU A 61 -3.38 -9.34 -9.90
CA LEU A 61 -3.64 -8.97 -11.28
C LEU A 61 -5.11 -8.52 -11.45
N THR A 62 -5.31 -7.52 -12.30
CA THR A 62 -6.61 -7.07 -12.83
C THR A 62 -7.21 -8.11 -13.78
N ARG A 63 -8.43 -7.88 -14.27
CA ARG A 63 -9.09 -8.73 -15.28
C ARG A 63 -8.30 -8.89 -16.57
N SER A 64 -7.54 -7.87 -16.97
CA SER A 64 -6.64 -7.91 -18.13
C SER A 64 -5.28 -8.57 -17.84
N GLY A 65 -5.03 -9.03 -16.61
CA GLY A 65 -3.76 -9.62 -16.23
C GLY A 65 -2.65 -8.59 -15.97
N THR A 66 -3.00 -7.31 -15.79
CA THR A 66 -2.06 -6.21 -15.47
C THR A 66 -2.03 -5.94 -13.97
N VAL A 67 -1.08 -5.12 -13.49
CA VAL A 67 -1.03 -4.68 -12.08
C VAL A 67 -1.37 -3.21 -11.96
N GLN A 68 -2.16 -2.88 -10.96
CA GLN A 68 -2.44 -1.51 -10.54
C GLN A 68 -2.43 -1.44 -9.02
N CYS A 69 -1.66 -0.52 -8.46
CA CYS A 69 -1.48 -0.37 -7.03
C CYS A 69 -2.17 0.90 -6.52
N ASP A 70 -2.55 0.87 -5.26
CA ASP A 70 -3.03 2.01 -4.48
C ASP A 70 -2.12 2.16 -3.25
N ALA A 71 -1.80 3.40 -2.86
CA ALA A 71 -1.03 3.69 -1.67
C ALA A 71 -1.45 5.01 -1.02
N SER A 72 -1.36 5.10 0.31
CA SER A 72 -1.55 6.35 1.04
C SER A 72 -0.72 6.40 2.30
N ILE A 73 -0.41 7.63 2.73
CA ILE A 73 0.35 7.91 3.93
C ILE A 73 -0.19 9.16 4.61
N MET A 74 -0.13 9.18 5.95
CA MET A 74 -0.52 10.31 6.77
C MET A 74 0.41 10.47 7.97
N ARG A 75 0.62 11.72 8.40
CA ARG A 75 1.42 12.06 9.58
C ARG A 75 0.64 12.96 10.54
N SER A 76 0.79 12.72 11.85
CA SER A 76 0.07 13.46 12.88
C SER A 76 0.63 14.85 13.18
N LYS A 77 1.92 15.08 12.90
CA LYS A 77 2.65 16.32 13.22
C LYS A 77 1.97 17.57 12.67
N ASP A 78 1.47 17.47 11.45
CA ASP A 78 0.88 18.55 10.66
C ASP A 78 -0.44 18.15 9.98
N GLY A 79 -0.87 16.90 10.15
CA GLY A 79 -2.07 16.37 9.47
C GLY A 79 -1.88 16.13 7.98
N ALA A 80 -0.63 16.23 7.48
CA ALA A 80 -0.32 16.06 6.06
C ALA A 80 -0.71 14.65 5.57
N PHE A 81 -1.23 14.60 4.36
CA PHE A 81 -1.71 13.37 3.73
C PHE A 81 -1.33 13.34 2.24
N GLY A 82 -1.00 12.14 1.75
CA GLY A 82 -0.74 11.91 0.33
C GLY A 82 -1.21 10.53 -0.10
N SER A 83 -1.73 10.43 -1.34
CA SER A 83 -2.17 9.15 -1.91
C SER A 83 -2.01 9.07 -3.43
N VAL A 84 -1.71 7.86 -3.90
CA VAL A 84 -1.78 7.48 -5.31
C VAL A 84 -2.73 6.29 -5.48
N GLY A 85 -3.44 6.23 -6.61
CA GLY A 85 -4.36 5.12 -6.89
C GLY A 85 -4.32 4.66 -8.34
N ALA A 86 -4.62 3.39 -8.58
CA ALA A 86 -4.60 2.75 -9.89
C ALA A 86 -3.31 2.98 -10.69
N VAL A 87 -2.16 3.04 -10.02
CA VAL A 87 -0.84 3.26 -10.65
C VAL A 87 -0.15 1.95 -11.00
N SER A 88 0.50 1.90 -12.15
CA SER A 88 1.12 0.69 -12.70
C SER A 88 2.62 0.84 -12.95
N ALA A 89 3.08 2.06 -13.22
CA ALA A 89 4.47 2.36 -13.55
C ALA A 89 5.36 2.68 -12.32
N ILE A 90 4.76 2.95 -11.17
CA ILE A 90 5.51 3.40 -9.97
C ILE A 90 6.06 2.19 -9.23
N LYS A 91 7.39 2.08 -9.14
CA LYS A 91 8.05 0.90 -8.55
C LYS A 91 7.70 0.69 -7.07
N ASN A 92 7.61 1.78 -6.32
CA ASN A 92 7.14 1.79 -4.94
C ASN A 92 6.01 2.82 -4.78
N PRO A 93 4.74 2.38 -4.81
CA PRO A 93 3.58 3.26 -4.67
C PRO A 93 3.57 4.10 -3.38
N ILE A 94 4.08 3.58 -2.25
CA ILE A 94 4.07 4.35 -0.98
C ILE A 94 5.06 5.52 -1.03
N SER A 95 6.17 5.39 -1.78
CA SER A 95 7.11 6.50 -1.99
C SER A 95 6.48 7.65 -2.79
N ALA A 96 5.60 7.35 -3.76
CA ALA A 96 4.86 8.40 -4.48
C ALA A 96 3.87 9.13 -3.56
N ALA A 97 3.14 8.38 -2.71
CA ALA A 97 2.24 8.95 -1.72
C ALA A 97 2.99 9.83 -0.69
N SER A 98 4.15 9.35 -0.21
CA SER A 98 5.07 10.09 0.67
C SER A 98 5.53 11.39 0.03
N LYS A 99 5.97 11.32 -1.24
CA LYS A 99 6.38 12.51 -1.98
C LYS A 99 5.25 13.53 -2.14
N LEU A 100 4.03 13.06 -2.40
CA LEU A 100 2.86 13.93 -2.55
C LEU A 100 2.52 14.63 -1.22
N MET A 101 2.54 13.89 -0.12
CA MET A 101 2.37 14.42 1.24
C MET A 101 3.42 15.50 1.58
N GLU A 102 4.69 15.28 1.22
CA GLU A 102 5.75 16.26 1.45
C GLU A 102 5.55 17.55 0.64
N THR A 103 5.12 17.44 -0.62
CA THR A 103 4.85 18.59 -1.48
C THR A 103 3.67 19.42 -0.95
N GLU A 104 2.63 18.75 -0.45
CA GLU A 104 1.46 19.38 0.17
C GLU A 104 1.86 20.12 1.47
N SER A 105 2.57 19.45 2.38
CA SER A 105 3.06 20.02 3.64
C SER A 105 3.97 21.25 3.44
N ARG A 106 4.72 21.31 2.33
CA ARG A 106 5.56 22.47 1.97
C ARG A 106 4.77 23.64 1.37
N GLY A 107 3.48 23.45 1.08
CA GLY A 107 2.66 24.43 0.39
C GLY A 107 3.19 24.77 -1.00
N GLN A 108 3.84 23.82 -1.68
CA GLN A 108 4.35 24.05 -3.03
C GLN A 108 3.19 24.19 -4.00
N VAL A 109 2.84 25.45 -4.26
CA VAL A 109 1.75 25.87 -5.14
C VAL A 109 2.27 26.08 -6.57
N GLU A 110 1.99 25.13 -7.46
CA GLU A 110 2.15 25.38 -8.90
C GLU A 110 1.03 26.36 -9.32
N PHE A 111 1.42 27.54 -9.81
CA PHE A 111 0.48 28.60 -10.24
C PHE A 111 -0.47 29.13 -9.16
N GLY A 112 -0.11 29.02 -7.87
CA GLY A 112 -0.99 29.45 -6.77
C GLY A 112 -2.14 28.47 -6.47
N LEU A 113 -2.12 27.26 -7.04
CA LEU A 113 -3.15 26.24 -6.83
C LEU A 113 -2.83 25.38 -5.60
N ILE A 114 -3.89 24.87 -4.96
CA ILE A 114 -3.79 23.92 -3.85
C ILE A 114 -3.15 22.62 -4.36
N THR A 115 -2.10 22.15 -3.68
CA THR A 115 -1.44 20.89 -4.01
C THR A 115 -2.43 19.72 -3.89
N PRO A 116 -2.49 18.81 -4.87
CA PRO A 116 -3.39 17.67 -4.78
C PRO A 116 -2.96 16.73 -3.66
N MET A 117 -3.91 16.32 -2.82
CA MET A 117 -3.70 15.28 -1.80
C MET A 117 -3.74 13.86 -2.37
N MET A 118 -4.37 13.68 -3.53
CA MET A 118 -4.56 12.39 -4.17
C MET A 118 -4.42 12.52 -5.69
N LEU A 119 -3.66 11.62 -6.31
CA LEU A 119 -3.57 11.49 -7.76
C LEU A 119 -3.85 10.04 -8.16
N VAL A 120 -4.37 9.82 -9.37
CA VAL A 120 -4.66 8.46 -9.86
C VAL A 120 -4.20 8.24 -11.30
N GLY A 121 -3.99 6.97 -11.64
CA GLY A 121 -3.66 6.50 -12.98
C GLY A 121 -2.47 7.22 -13.60
N GLN A 122 -2.56 7.49 -14.90
CA GLN A 122 -1.48 8.11 -15.67
C GLN A 122 -1.08 9.49 -15.14
N GLY A 123 -2.01 10.27 -14.60
CA GLY A 123 -1.71 11.58 -14.01
C GLY A 123 -0.79 11.47 -12.80
N ALA A 124 -1.00 10.47 -11.94
CA ALA A 124 -0.12 10.18 -10.81
C ALA A 124 1.27 9.73 -11.28
N GLU A 125 1.35 8.92 -12.32
CA GLU A 125 2.62 8.42 -12.87
C GLU A 125 3.45 9.55 -13.49
N ILE A 126 2.83 10.42 -14.30
CA ILE A 126 3.49 11.61 -14.88
C ILE A 126 4.00 12.52 -13.78
N TRP A 127 3.16 12.80 -12.77
CA TRP A 127 3.54 13.62 -11.62
C TRP A 127 4.71 12.99 -10.86
N SER A 128 4.69 11.67 -10.67
CA SER A 128 5.73 10.93 -9.95
C SER A 128 7.08 11.03 -10.66
N VAL A 129 7.11 10.86 -11.99
CA VAL A 129 8.31 11.06 -12.81
C VAL A 129 8.84 12.50 -12.68
N LYS A 130 7.97 13.52 -12.81
CA LYS A 130 8.35 14.94 -12.66
C LYS A 130 8.97 15.23 -11.28
N ASN A 131 8.54 14.53 -10.24
CA ASN A 131 8.97 14.73 -8.85
C ASN A 131 10.08 13.76 -8.40
N GLY A 132 10.71 13.04 -9.34
CA GLY A 132 11.87 12.19 -9.07
C GLY A 132 11.54 10.88 -8.34
N VAL A 133 10.29 10.43 -8.38
CA VAL A 133 9.90 9.11 -7.89
C VAL A 133 10.28 8.06 -8.93
N GLU A 134 10.81 6.93 -8.47
CA GLU A 134 11.28 5.87 -9.37
C GLU A 134 10.11 5.17 -10.07
N CYS A 135 10.09 5.26 -11.40
CA CYS A 135 9.11 4.61 -12.26
C CYS A 135 9.79 3.64 -13.23
N THR A 136 8.99 2.77 -13.84
CA THR A 136 9.42 1.81 -14.84
C THR A 136 8.47 1.83 -16.04
N SER A 137 9.02 1.60 -17.24
CA SER A 137 8.22 1.35 -18.44
C SER A 137 7.86 -0.12 -18.62
N ASP A 138 8.46 -1.02 -17.84
CA ASP A 138 8.14 -2.44 -17.85
C ASP A 138 6.82 -2.72 -17.10
N THR A 139 5.78 -3.01 -17.87
CA THR A 139 4.43 -3.33 -17.34
C THR A 139 4.37 -4.65 -16.58
N GLN A 140 5.42 -5.48 -16.66
CA GLN A 140 5.52 -6.74 -15.92
C GLN A 140 6.35 -6.62 -14.64
N TYR A 141 6.92 -5.45 -14.34
CA TYR A 141 7.83 -5.24 -13.21
C TYR A 141 7.26 -5.74 -11.87
N HIS A 142 5.96 -5.52 -11.64
CA HIS A 142 5.29 -5.91 -10.40
C HIS A 142 4.79 -7.36 -10.40
N ILE A 143 4.84 -8.07 -11.53
CA ILE A 143 4.23 -9.37 -11.71
C ILE A 143 5.21 -10.48 -11.34
N THR A 144 4.84 -11.29 -10.35
CA THR A 144 5.60 -12.49 -9.96
C THR A 144 4.94 -13.78 -10.46
N ASN A 145 5.67 -14.89 -10.44
CA ASN A 145 5.11 -16.21 -10.71
C ASN A 145 3.98 -16.57 -9.72
N ASP A 146 4.08 -16.16 -8.45
CA ASP A 146 3.01 -16.37 -7.45
C ASP A 146 1.73 -15.63 -7.85
N SER A 147 1.86 -14.36 -8.26
CA SER A 147 0.74 -13.54 -8.72
C SER A 147 0.09 -14.11 -10.00
N LYS A 148 0.89 -14.61 -10.95
CA LYS A 148 0.42 -15.30 -12.17
C LYS A 148 -0.34 -16.59 -11.84
N ASN A 149 0.19 -17.41 -10.93
CA ASN A 149 -0.46 -18.66 -10.52
C ASN A 149 -1.79 -18.40 -9.80
N LYS A 150 -1.83 -17.39 -8.91
CA LYS A 150 -3.07 -16.93 -8.28
C LYS A 150 -4.08 -16.48 -9.32
N TYR A 151 -3.66 -15.65 -10.28
CA TYR A 151 -4.51 -15.18 -11.37
C TYR A 151 -5.13 -16.33 -12.17
N ALA A 152 -4.32 -17.31 -12.60
CA ALA A 152 -4.80 -18.49 -13.32
C ALA A 152 -5.87 -19.26 -12.52
N LYS A 153 -5.61 -19.51 -11.24
CA LYS A 153 -6.57 -20.17 -10.33
C LYS A 153 -7.90 -19.40 -10.25
N TYR A 154 -7.86 -18.07 -10.14
CA TYR A 154 -9.10 -17.28 -10.08
C TYR A 154 -9.85 -17.26 -11.41
N MET A 155 -9.14 -17.24 -12.54
CA MET A 155 -9.77 -17.31 -13.85
C MET A 155 -10.47 -18.67 -14.07
N GLU A 156 -9.93 -19.76 -13.54
CA GLU A 156 -10.62 -21.06 -13.53
C GLU A 156 -11.89 -21.02 -12.67
N ILE A 157 -11.82 -20.46 -11.45
CA ILE A 157 -12.99 -20.32 -10.57
C ILE A 157 -14.10 -19.47 -11.22
N ILE A 158 -13.76 -18.43 -11.96
CA ILE A 158 -14.73 -17.59 -12.68
C ILE A 158 -15.40 -18.36 -13.83
N LYS A 159 -14.63 -19.16 -14.58
CA LYS A 159 -15.20 -20.03 -15.62
C LYS A 159 -16.18 -21.03 -15.01
N ASP A 160 -15.83 -21.63 -13.88
CA ASP A 160 -16.70 -22.55 -13.14
C ASP A 160 -17.96 -21.86 -12.61
N HIS A 161 -17.87 -20.63 -12.09
CA HIS A 161 -19.02 -19.82 -11.66
C HIS A 161 -20.06 -19.61 -12.77
N THR A 162 -19.59 -19.51 -14.02
CA THR A 162 -20.43 -19.32 -15.19
C THR A 162 -21.23 -20.60 -15.51
N GLN A 163 -20.73 -21.77 -15.09
CA GLN A 163 -21.37 -23.07 -15.30
C GLN A 163 -22.13 -23.59 -14.06
N ASN A 164 -21.71 -23.26 -12.84
CA ASN A 164 -22.34 -23.71 -11.60
C ASN A 164 -22.20 -22.68 -10.44
N PRO A 165 -23.17 -21.77 -10.26
CA PRO A 165 -23.01 -20.58 -9.41
C PRO A 165 -23.00 -20.86 -7.90
N ILE A 166 -23.57 -21.97 -7.43
CA ILE A 166 -23.74 -22.26 -5.99
C ILE A 166 -22.44 -22.77 -5.36
N SER A 167 -21.69 -23.65 -6.04
CA SER A 167 -20.45 -24.25 -5.51
C SER A 167 -19.27 -23.27 -5.46
N ALA A 168 -19.27 -22.29 -6.35
CA ALA A 168 -18.15 -21.39 -6.50
C ALA A 168 -18.21 -20.19 -5.52
N ALA A 169 -19.39 -19.79 -5.05
CA ALA A 169 -19.57 -18.74 -4.04
C ALA A 169 -18.91 -19.08 -2.68
N ILE A 170 -18.85 -20.38 -2.34
CA ILE A 170 -18.20 -20.88 -1.12
C ILE A 170 -16.66 -20.80 -1.24
N LYS A 171 -16.10 -21.03 -2.44
CA LYS A 171 -14.64 -20.97 -2.68
C LYS A 171 -14.08 -19.54 -2.73
N THR A 172 -14.90 -18.55 -3.09
CA THR A 172 -14.45 -17.15 -3.24
C THR A 172 -14.17 -16.44 -1.92
N GLN A 173 -14.72 -16.91 -0.79
CA GLN A 173 -14.69 -16.19 0.48
C GLN A 173 -13.35 -16.33 1.25
N GLU A 174 -12.58 -17.39 0.99
CA GLU A 174 -11.31 -17.65 1.70
C GLU A 174 -10.09 -16.89 1.14
N CYS A 175 -10.23 -16.24 -0.01
CA CYS A 175 -9.07 -15.86 -0.84
C CYS A 175 -8.97 -14.35 -1.12
N MET A 176 -9.79 -13.54 -0.44
CA MET A 176 -9.82 -12.10 -0.68
C MET A 176 -8.98 -11.34 0.35
N GLN A 177 -7.83 -10.87 -0.14
CA GLN A 177 -7.04 -9.71 0.31
C GLN A 177 -5.70 -10.02 0.97
N ASP A 178 -4.67 -9.31 0.51
CA ASP A 178 -3.42 -9.09 1.24
C ASP A 178 -2.97 -7.63 1.01
N THR A 179 -3.49 -6.70 1.80
CA THR A 179 -3.00 -5.31 1.87
C THR A 179 -1.90 -5.23 2.92
N VAL A 180 -0.84 -4.47 2.69
CA VAL A 180 0.20 -4.23 3.72
C VAL A 180 0.07 -2.84 4.30
N GLY A 181 0.41 -2.70 5.56
CA GLY A 181 0.38 -1.41 6.24
C GLY A 181 1.29 -1.37 7.45
N ALA A 182 1.67 -0.16 7.83
CA ALA A 182 2.53 0.12 8.96
C ALA A 182 2.05 1.36 9.71
N ILE A 183 2.18 1.33 11.04
CA ILE A 183 1.99 2.46 11.94
C ILE A 183 3.26 2.63 12.76
N CYS A 184 3.76 3.85 12.88
CA CYS A 184 4.92 4.18 13.70
C CYS A 184 4.65 5.33 14.67
N LEU A 185 5.39 5.33 15.79
CA LEU A 185 5.44 6.37 16.81
C LEU A 185 6.90 6.73 17.08
N ASP A 186 7.26 8.01 16.92
CA ASP A 186 8.62 8.53 17.12
C ASP A 186 8.89 8.97 18.58
N LEU A 187 10.15 9.35 18.87
CA LEU A 187 10.60 9.83 20.19
C LEU A 187 9.96 11.17 20.63
N ASN A 188 9.31 11.88 19.73
CA ASN A 188 8.63 13.15 19.99
C ASN A 188 7.12 12.96 20.19
N GLY A 189 6.61 11.73 20.08
CA GLY A 189 5.19 11.44 20.15
C GLY A 189 4.44 11.68 18.85
N ASN A 190 5.14 11.90 17.73
CA ASN A 190 4.49 11.98 16.41
C ASN A 190 4.23 10.58 15.87
N MET A 191 3.08 10.44 15.22
CA MET A 191 2.65 9.21 14.57
C MET A 191 2.64 9.37 13.06
N ALA A 192 2.91 8.28 12.35
CA ALA A 192 2.60 8.16 10.94
C ALA A 192 2.01 6.78 10.64
N SER A 193 1.17 6.71 9.62
CA SER A 193 0.65 5.46 9.08
C SER A 193 0.75 5.46 7.57
N GLY A 194 1.13 4.33 7.00
CA GLY A 194 1.17 4.10 5.57
C GLY A 194 0.57 2.77 5.20
N VAL A 195 -0.08 2.70 4.04
CA VAL A 195 -0.72 1.50 3.51
C VAL A 195 -0.49 1.42 1.99
N SER A 196 -0.23 0.22 1.50
CA SER A 196 -0.02 -0.07 0.08
C SER A 196 -0.72 -1.38 -0.30
N SER A 197 -1.34 -1.43 -1.48
CA SER A 197 -2.08 -2.61 -1.94
C SER A 197 -2.11 -2.71 -3.46
N GLY A 198 -1.97 -3.93 -4.00
CA GLY A 198 -2.37 -4.27 -5.37
C GLY A 198 -3.88 -4.39 -5.55
N GLY A 199 -4.66 -4.34 -4.46
CA GLY A 199 -6.11 -4.50 -4.45
C GLY A 199 -6.55 -5.96 -4.53
N ILE A 200 -7.86 -6.16 -4.74
CA ILE A 200 -8.47 -7.50 -4.84
C ILE A 200 -8.11 -8.16 -6.17
N ALA A 201 -8.02 -9.50 -6.16
CA ALA A 201 -7.78 -10.27 -7.38
C ALA A 201 -8.90 -10.10 -8.40
N ILE A 202 -8.55 -10.07 -9.69
CA ILE A 202 -9.49 -9.94 -10.82
C ILE A 202 -10.35 -8.67 -10.71
N LYS A 203 -9.80 -7.62 -10.10
CA LYS A 203 -10.44 -6.30 -10.09
C LYS A 203 -10.54 -5.73 -11.51
N LEU A 204 -11.56 -4.89 -11.71
CA LEU A 204 -11.63 -4.02 -12.89
C LEU A 204 -10.43 -3.07 -12.92
N GLU A 205 -9.96 -2.77 -14.12
CA GLU A 205 -8.97 -1.73 -14.36
C GLU A 205 -9.49 -0.38 -13.85
N GLY A 206 -8.61 0.39 -13.21
CA GLY A 206 -8.97 1.67 -12.60
C GLY A 206 -9.72 1.53 -11.27
N ARG A 207 -10.02 0.31 -10.79
CA ARG A 207 -10.59 0.13 -9.45
C ARG A 207 -9.59 0.57 -8.40
N VAL A 208 -9.95 1.62 -7.68
CA VAL A 208 -9.25 2.09 -6.47
C VAL A 208 -9.89 1.43 -5.24
N GLY A 209 -9.06 0.86 -4.38
CA GLY A 209 -9.47 0.18 -3.17
C GLY A 209 -9.52 1.03 -1.91
N GLU A 210 -9.68 0.33 -0.79
CA GLU A 210 -9.81 0.89 0.57
C GLU A 210 -8.48 1.35 1.16
N VAL A 211 -7.46 1.55 0.32
CA VAL A 211 -6.21 2.25 0.68
C VAL A 211 -6.48 3.76 0.92
N ARG A 212 -7.70 4.09 1.33
CA ARG A 212 -8.20 5.36 1.84
C ARG A 212 -8.53 5.16 3.31
N PHE A 213 -7.57 5.43 4.21
CA PHE A 213 -7.95 5.82 5.55
C PHE A 213 -7.12 7.03 5.98
N SER A 214 -7.80 8.17 5.95
CA SER A 214 -7.45 9.32 6.78
C SER A 214 -7.45 8.82 8.23
N ILE A 215 -6.31 8.87 8.90
CA ILE A 215 -6.27 8.78 10.34
C ILE A 215 -6.98 10.04 10.82
N SER A 216 -8.24 9.96 11.22
CA SER A 216 -8.77 11.02 12.06
C SER A 216 -7.88 11.03 13.30
N SER A 217 -7.17 12.14 13.51
CA SER A 217 -6.52 12.38 14.79
C SER A 217 -7.64 12.43 15.82
N ALA A 218 -7.90 11.31 16.49
CA ALA A 218 -8.68 11.31 17.70
C ALA A 218 -7.84 12.09 18.72
N SER A 219 -8.02 13.41 18.76
CA SER A 219 -7.58 14.23 19.89
C SER A 219 -8.32 13.71 21.10
N ILE A 220 -7.66 12.84 21.88
CA ILE A 220 -8.09 12.53 23.24
C ILE A 220 -7.89 13.82 24.02
N HIS A 221 -8.91 14.68 24.01
CA HIS A 221 -9.00 15.76 24.96
C HIS A 221 -9.04 15.11 26.34
N LYS A 222 -7.95 15.22 27.09
CA LYS A 222 -8.02 15.09 28.54
C LYS A 222 -9.06 16.11 28.99
N LYS A 223 -10.26 15.62 29.35
CA LYS A 223 -11.15 16.40 30.21
C LYS A 223 -10.39 16.58 31.52
N ASN A 224 -9.96 17.82 31.77
CA ASN A 224 -9.51 18.27 33.09
C ASN A 224 -10.64 18.06 34.10
#